data_AF-A0A4R2TKC9-F1
#
_entry.id   AF-A0A4R2TKC9-F1
#
_cell.length_a   1.000
_cell.length_b   1.000
_cell.length_c   1.000
_cell.angle_alpha   90.00
_cell.angle_beta   90.00
_cell.angle_gamma   90.00
#
_symmetry.space_group_name_H-M   'P 1'
#
loop_
_entity.id
_entity.type
_entity.pdbx_description
1 polymer ?
#
loop_
_entity_poly.entity_id
_entity_poly.type
_entity_poly.pdbx_seq_one_letter_code
_entity_poly.pdbx_strand_id
1 'polypeptide(L)'
;MLCDIKISSSKNRYGYIKGQIDELSWFALVHKTEVEHGLNPYSLNAGTGKVSRLCIYRDIPMTNYTKRLIYANYKRQWDVFNCSYEKMVKDLVSYLDRRYSIKLVK
;
A
#
# COMPACT_ATOMS: atom_id res chain seq x y z
N MET A 1 15.55 8.59 -5.95
CA MET A 1 15.03 9.11 -4.67
C MET A 1 14.27 7.98 -3.98
N LEU A 2 14.62 7.61 -2.74
CA LEU A 2 13.86 6.66 -1.93
C LEU A 2 12.75 7.42 -1.20
N CYS A 3 11.51 6.92 -1.22
CA CYS A 3 10.43 7.48 -0.42
C CYS A 3 10.62 7.17 1.07
N ASP A 4 10.24 8.10 1.95
CA ASP A 4 10.29 7.91 3.39
C ASP A 4 9.04 7.15 3.87
N ILE A 5 9.16 5.83 4.02
CA ILE A 5 8.06 4.93 4.41
C ILE A 5 8.07 4.71 5.93
N LYS A 6 7.02 5.18 6.61
CA LYS A 6 6.82 5.02 8.06
C LYS A 6 5.60 4.12 8.33
N ILE A 7 5.73 3.17 9.25
CA ILE A 7 4.60 2.32 9.69
C ILE A 7 4.03 2.91 10.98
N SER A 8 2.75 3.26 11.00
CA SER A 8 2.10 3.92 12.15
C SER A 8 1.42 2.94 13.11
N SER A 9 1.08 1.73 12.67
CA SER A 9 0.63 0.63 13.54
C SER A 9 0.80 -0.72 12.85
N SER A 10 1.43 -1.68 13.54
CA SER A 10 1.65 -3.05 13.06
C SER A 10 0.81 -4.10 13.79
N LYS A 11 -0.03 -3.71 14.75
CA LYS A 11 -0.86 -4.67 15.49
C LYS A 11 -2.11 -4.98 14.67
N ASN A 12 -2.08 -6.04 13.85
CA ASN A 12 -3.29 -6.83 13.62
C ASN A 12 -3.04 -8.20 12.98
N ARG A 13 -3.82 -9.16 13.49
CA ARG A 13 -3.87 -10.60 13.17
C ARG A 13 -4.17 -10.93 11.69
N TYR A 14 -4.47 -9.92 10.87
CA TYR A 14 -5.08 -10.06 9.54
C TYR A 14 -4.32 -9.40 8.40
N GLY A 15 -3.05 -9.01 8.61
CA GLY A 15 -2.23 -8.44 7.53
C GLY A 15 -2.59 -7.00 7.15
N TYR A 16 -3.45 -6.32 7.92
CA TYR A 16 -3.74 -4.90 7.75
C TYR A 16 -2.59 -4.06 8.30
N ILE A 17 -2.06 -3.15 7.48
CA ILE A 17 -0.96 -2.25 7.82
C ILE A 17 -1.33 -0.85 7.37
N LYS A 18 -0.90 0.14 8.13
CA LYS A 18 -1.04 1.54 7.75
C LYS A 18 0.22 2.32 8.11
N GLY A 19 0.39 3.44 7.43
CA GLY A 19 1.60 4.23 7.55
C GLY A 19 1.51 5.54 6.80
N GLN A 20 2.68 6.17 6.65
CA GLN A 20 2.90 7.33 5.81
C GLN A 20 4.01 7.04 4.81
N ILE A 21 3.92 7.66 3.64
CA ILE A 21 4.94 7.66 2.60
C ILE A 21 5.11 9.11 2.15
N ASP A 22 6.27 9.69 2.46
CA ASP A 22 6.48 11.14 2.37
C ASP A 22 5.33 11.89 3.12
N GLU A 23 4.62 12.79 2.44
CA GLU A 23 3.51 13.59 2.98
C GLU A 23 2.11 12.95 2.74
N LEU A 24 2.06 11.64 2.45
CA LEU A 24 0.82 10.92 2.16
C LEU A 24 0.59 9.80 3.17
N SER A 25 -0.67 9.59 3.51
CA SER A 25 -1.11 8.45 4.33
C SER A 25 -1.40 7.26 3.44
N TRP A 26 -1.16 6.05 3.95
CA TRP A 26 -1.51 4.83 3.24
C TRP A 26 -2.02 3.73 4.18
N PHE A 27 -2.79 2.81 3.62
CA PHE A 27 -3.06 1.51 4.22
C PHE A 27 -3.01 0.40 3.18
N ALA A 28 -2.67 -0.80 3.63
CA ALA A 28 -2.61 -2.00 2.80
C ALA A 28 -3.13 -3.23 3.55
N LEU A 29 -3.63 -4.19 2.77
CA LEU A 29 -3.89 -5.56 3.24
C LEU A 29 -2.85 -6.48 2.61
N VAL A 30 -1.96 -7.03 3.44
CA VAL A 30 -0.79 -7.80 3.03
C VAL A 30 -0.87 -9.22 3.56
N HIS A 31 -0.79 -10.18 2.65
CA HIS A 31 -0.84 -11.61 2.94
C HIS A 31 0.57 -12.18 3.16
N LYS A 32 0.66 -13.30 3.89
CA LYS A 32 1.92 -14.02 4.09
C LYS A 32 2.41 -14.67 2.79
N THR A 33 1.47 -15.16 1.99
CA THR A 33 1.67 -15.77 0.69
C THR A 33 1.02 -14.92 -0.40
N GLU A 34 1.44 -15.10 -1.64
CA GLU A 34 0.79 -14.46 -2.77
C GLU A 34 -0.67 -14.92 -2.90
N VAL A 35 -1.52 -14.04 -3.40
CA VAL A 35 -2.93 -14.30 -3.72
C VAL A 35 -3.20 -13.90 -5.16
N GLU A 36 -4.17 -14.54 -5.82
CA GLU A 36 -4.47 -14.39 -7.26
C GLU A 36 -4.97 -12.99 -7.67
N HIS A 37 -5.42 -12.21 -6.70
CA HIS A 37 -5.91 -10.84 -6.87
C HIS A 37 -5.00 -9.83 -6.17
N GLY A 38 -3.76 -10.23 -5.90
CA GLY A 38 -2.73 -9.40 -5.31
C GLY A 38 -2.13 -8.45 -6.34
N LEU A 39 -1.48 -7.41 -5.83
CA LEU A 39 -0.79 -6.43 -6.65
C LEU A 39 0.62 -6.93 -6.95
N ASN A 40 0.95 -7.11 -8.23
CA ASN A 40 2.29 -7.52 -8.64
C ASN A 40 3.29 -6.37 -8.36
N PRO A 41 4.37 -6.59 -7.58
CA PRO A 41 5.32 -5.53 -7.20
C PRO A 41 6.13 -4.96 -8.37
N TYR A 42 6.23 -5.67 -9.50
CA TYR A 42 7.01 -5.25 -10.66
C TYR A 42 6.17 -4.50 -11.69
N SER A 43 5.00 -5.05 -12.03
CA SER A 43 4.11 -4.50 -13.07
C SER A 43 2.99 -3.62 -12.53
N LEU A 44 2.72 -3.66 -11.21
CA LEU A 44 1.54 -3.04 -10.59
C LEU A 44 0.21 -3.51 -11.18
N ASN A 45 0.17 -4.60 -11.93
CA ASN A 45 -1.06 -5.19 -12.40
C ASN A 45 -1.68 -6.10 -11.34
N ALA A 46 -2.99 -6.31 -11.44
CA ALA A 46 -3.66 -7.35 -10.69
C ALA A 46 -3.13 -8.73 -11.10
N GLY A 47 -2.91 -9.61 -10.12
CA GLY A 47 -2.43 -10.97 -10.36
C GLY A 47 -1.81 -11.57 -9.10
N THR A 48 -0.68 -12.27 -9.26
CA THR A 48 0.03 -12.91 -8.15
C THR A 48 0.87 -11.89 -7.37
N GLY A 49 0.38 -11.52 -6.20
CA GLY A 49 1.09 -10.62 -5.28
C GLY A 49 0.58 -10.73 -3.86
N LYS A 50 1.32 -10.18 -2.89
CA LYS A 50 0.95 -10.23 -1.46
C LYS A 50 0.02 -9.11 -1.02
N VAL A 51 -0.02 -7.99 -1.74
CA VAL A 51 -0.83 -6.83 -1.39
C VAL A 51 -2.19 -6.93 -2.09
N SER A 52 -3.25 -7.30 -1.37
CA SER A 52 -4.59 -7.47 -1.98
C SER A 52 -5.46 -6.22 -1.92
N ARG A 53 -5.06 -5.24 -1.09
CA ARG A 53 -5.62 -3.89 -1.04
C ARG A 53 -4.51 -2.89 -0.79
N LEU A 54 -4.58 -1.74 -1.45
CA LEU A 54 -3.71 -0.60 -1.21
C LEU A 54 -4.50 0.68 -1.42
N CYS A 55 -4.36 1.63 -0.51
CA CYS A 55 -4.89 2.98 -0.68
C CYS A 55 -3.84 3.99 -0.23
N ILE A 56 -3.57 4.97 -1.09
CA ILE A 56 -2.71 6.11 -0.82
C ILE A 56 -3.55 7.37 -0.92
N TYR A 57 -3.55 8.17 0.13
CA TYR A 57 -4.45 9.30 0.27
C TYR A 57 -3.86 10.43 1.10
N ARG A 58 -4.47 11.62 0.97
CA ARG A 58 -4.25 12.75 1.87
C ARG A 58 -5.60 13.21 2.42
N ASP A 59 -5.65 13.37 3.73
CA ASP A 59 -6.81 13.94 4.41
C ASP A 59 -6.61 15.45 4.55
N ILE A 60 -7.56 16.22 4.03
CA ILE A 60 -7.59 17.67 4.12
C ILE A 60 -8.69 18.04 5.13
N PRO A 61 -8.33 18.63 6.28
CA PRO A 61 -9.32 19.11 7.22
C PRO A 61 -10.10 20.27 6.59
N MET A 62 -11.43 20.17 6.60
CA MET A 62 -12.36 21.25 6.26
C MET A 62 -13.08 21.68 7.53
N THR A 63 -13.80 22.80 7.48
CA THR A 63 -14.50 23.38 8.64
C THR A 63 -15.42 22.38 9.36
N ASN A 64 -16.15 21.52 8.61
CA ASN A 64 -17.16 20.62 9.18
C ASN A 64 -16.92 19.13 8.88
N TYR A 65 -15.90 18.79 8.09
CA TYR A 65 -15.61 17.41 7.68
C TYR A 65 -14.17 17.28 7.22
N THR A 66 -13.73 16.05 6.96
CA THR A 66 -12.41 15.78 6.36
C THR A 66 -12.60 15.33 4.92
N LYS A 67 -11.99 16.06 3.97
CA LYS A 67 -11.98 15.65 2.55
C LYS A 67 -10.79 14.73 2.31
N ARG A 68 -11.03 13.51 1.84
CA ARG A 68 -9.97 12.57 1.44
C ARG A 68 -9.67 12.68 -0.05
N LEU A 69 -8.44 13.04 -0.39
CA LEU A 69 -7.92 12.94 -1.75
C LEU A 69 -7.25 11.58 -1.94
N ILE A 70 -7.72 10.80 -2.91
CA ILE A 70 -7.19 9.47 -3.23
C ILE A 70 -6.27 9.57 -4.44
N TYR A 71 -5.04 9.11 -4.30
CA TYR A 71 -4.02 9.14 -5.37
C TYR A 71 -3.82 7.76 -6.00
N ALA A 72 -3.98 6.71 -5.20
CA ALA A 72 -3.97 5.34 -5.64
C ALA A 72 -4.94 4.52 -4.78
N ASN A 73 -5.76 3.69 -5.39
CA ASN A 73 -6.68 2.79 -4.71
C ASN A 73 -6.81 1.49 -5.50
N TYR A 74 -6.23 0.44 -4.95
CA TYR A 74 -6.30 -0.92 -5.46
C TYR A 74 -7.18 -1.77 -4.55
N LYS A 75 -8.17 -2.43 -5.15
CA LYS A 75 -9.07 -3.39 -4.52
C LYS A 75 -9.33 -4.54 -5.47
N ARG A 76 -8.39 -5.48 -5.57
CA ARG A 76 -8.31 -6.55 -6.60
C ARG A 76 -8.06 -6.05 -8.03
N GLN A 77 -8.37 -4.79 -8.30
CA GLN A 77 -8.05 -4.02 -9.49
C GLN A 77 -7.88 -2.55 -9.09
N TRP A 78 -7.35 -1.72 -9.98
CA TRP A 78 -7.24 -0.27 -9.74
C TRP A 78 -8.59 0.42 -9.91
N ASP A 79 -9.11 1.00 -8.83
CA ASP A 79 -10.23 1.94 -8.89
C ASP A 79 -9.72 3.35 -9.22
N VAL A 80 -8.53 3.70 -8.68
CA VAL A 80 -7.83 4.97 -8.93
C VAL A 80 -6.34 4.67 -9.04
N PHE A 81 -5.70 5.17 -10.10
CA PHE A 81 -4.25 5.08 -10.23
C PHE A 81 -3.69 6.32 -10.94
N ASN A 82 -3.14 7.26 -10.18
CA ASN A 82 -2.46 8.40 -10.74
C ASN A 82 -1.01 8.03 -11.09
N CYS A 83 -0.68 7.96 -12.38
CA CYS A 83 0.65 7.55 -12.86
C CYS A 83 1.79 8.44 -12.35
N SER A 84 1.51 9.69 -11.95
CA SER A 84 2.52 10.55 -11.32
C SER A 84 3.06 9.98 -10.00
N TYR A 85 2.30 9.07 -9.38
CA TYR A 85 2.66 8.37 -8.14
C TYR A 85 3.08 6.91 -8.38
N GLU A 86 3.22 6.46 -9.63
CA GLU A 86 3.56 5.07 -9.97
C GLU A 86 4.81 4.59 -9.25
N LYS A 87 5.88 5.39 -9.31
CA LYS A 87 7.14 5.06 -8.64
C LYS A 87 6.96 4.89 -7.14
N MET A 88 6.21 5.77 -6.49
CA MET A 88 5.93 5.71 -5.06
C MET A 88 5.12 4.45 -4.70
N VAL A 89 4.10 4.13 -5.51
CA VAL A 89 3.32 2.90 -5.35
C VAL A 89 4.23 1.68 -5.48
N LYS A 90 5.10 1.65 -6.48
CA LYS A 90 6.05 0.55 -6.70
C LYS A 90 7.02 0.37 -5.55
N ASP A 91 7.58 1.47 -5.05
CA ASP A 91 8.49 1.48 -3.90
C ASP A 91 7.78 0.94 -2.64
N LEU A 92 6.54 1.38 -2.39
CA LEU A 92 5.73 0.91 -1.26
C LEU A 92 5.36 -0.58 -1.37
N VAL A 93 4.87 -1.02 -2.52
CA VAL A 93 4.49 -2.44 -2.73
C VAL A 93 5.71 -3.34 -2.63
N SER A 94 6.85 -2.92 -3.19
CA SER A 94 8.12 -3.65 -3.08
C SER A 94 8.61 -3.74 -1.64
N TYR A 95 8.50 -2.64 -0.87
CA TYR A 95 8.84 -2.63 0.55
C TYR A 95 7.97 -3.60 1.34
N LEU A 96 6.65 -3.58 1.13
CA LEU A 96 5.70 -4.48 1.79
C LEU A 96 5.95 -5.94 1.42
N ASP A 97 6.20 -6.23 0.15
CA ASP A 97 6.51 -7.59 -0.31
C ASP A 97 7.76 -8.13 0.39
N ARG A 98 8.87 -7.38 0.37
CA ARG A 98 10.13 -7.76 1.02
C ARG A 98 9.96 -7.98 2.51
N ARG A 99 9.29 -7.06 3.21
CA ARG A 99 9.06 -7.16 4.66
C ARG A 99 8.34 -8.45 5.05
N TYR A 100 7.40 -8.91 4.24
CA TYR A 100 6.63 -10.14 4.48
C TYR A 100 7.20 -11.38 3.78
N SER A 101 8.32 -11.22 3.06
CA SER A 101 9.14 -12.31 2.50
C SER A 101 10.28 -12.73 3.43
N ILE A 102 10.64 -11.92 4.44
CA ILE A 102 11.65 -12.27 5.44
C ILE A 102 11.11 -13.41 6.30
N LYS A 103 11.54 -14.65 6.00
CA LYS A 103 11.40 -15.78 6.91
C LYS A 103 12.50 -15.64 7.96
N LEU A 104 12.13 -15.49 9.23
CA LEU A 104 13.04 -15.77 10.34
C LEU A 104 13.45 -17.25 10.19
N VAL A 105 14.71 -17.48 9.80
CA VAL A 105 15.32 -18.81 9.93
C VAL A 105 15.34 -19.11 11.42
N LYS A 106 14.58 -20.13 11.83
CA LYS A 106 14.62 -20.67 13.19
C LYS A 106 15.78 -21.64 13.30
#